data_AF-A0A915E0C2-F1
#
_entry.id   AF-A0A915E0C2-F1
#
_cell.length_a   1.000
_cell.length_b   1.000
_cell.length_c   1.000
_cell.angle_alpha   90.00
_cell.angle_beta   90.00
_cell.angle_gamma   90.00
#
_symmetry.space_group_name_H-M   'P 1'
#
loop_
_entity.id
_entity.type
_entity.pdbx_description
1 polymer ?
#
loop_
_entity_poly.entity_id
_entity_poly.type
_entity_poly.pdbx_seq_one_letter_code
_entity_poly.pdbx_strand_id
1 'polypeptide(L)'
;MSKQGSKKTEQSTVKHNERLEFFGDAVVEFITTVHLFYMFPELEEGGLATYRSSLVQNKHLASLAKKIHLHEFMLYAHGPDLCHESDLRHAMANAFEALMAAIMLDSDINVCDRIFSNALYGEDPTLMKVWSELLEHPLKENIGIRFKHIRLLAKAFTRRNIGFNYLTLGHNQRLEFLGDTVLQLITTEYLYKHFPDHQEGHLSLLRTCLVSNKTQSVICDDLAMQKEVEQRHALTQLRLKDKADLVEAFLGALYVDRGLDYCTSFCRYFILTQRWNDPKSQLQQCCLTLRQSSSGDPDIPEYKTVVLNTYLASSANGVDEKRAVNADNGAFTRKRAFKPKKGGFNFKKQIYPRNDTFPSNFSHSDKLQNL
;
A
#
# COMPACT_ATOMS: atom_id res chain seq x y z
N MET A 1 -15.43 5.88 -16.78
CA MET A 1 -15.70 6.41 -15.42
C MET A 1 -15.00 5.48 -14.47
N SER A 2 -14.28 5.95 -13.44
CA SER A 2 -13.90 5.10 -12.30
C SER A 2 -15.13 4.33 -11.88
N LYS A 3 -15.13 3.02 -12.13
CA LYS A 3 -16.28 2.16 -11.85
C LYS A 3 -16.29 1.79 -10.37
N GLN A 4 -16.08 2.80 -9.51
CA GLN A 4 -16.18 2.71 -8.06
C GLN A 4 -17.59 2.15 -7.73
N GLY A 5 -17.64 0.88 -7.31
CA GLY A 5 -18.89 0.17 -7.02
C GLY A 5 -19.33 -0.89 -8.05
N SER A 6 -18.63 -1.07 -9.17
CA SER A 6 -18.90 -2.23 -10.04
C SER A 6 -18.44 -3.52 -9.36
N LYS A 7 -19.36 -4.47 -9.17
CA LYS A 7 -19.10 -5.82 -8.66
C LYS A 7 -18.51 -6.77 -9.72
N LYS A 8 -18.33 -6.31 -10.95
CA LYS A 8 -17.83 -7.12 -12.07
C LYS A 8 -16.45 -6.65 -12.49
N THR A 9 -15.48 -7.57 -12.45
CA THR A 9 -14.19 -7.46 -13.12
C THR A 9 -14.45 -7.44 -14.63
N GLU A 10 -13.95 -6.42 -15.32
CA GLU A 10 -14.06 -6.28 -16.76
C GLU A 10 -12.67 -6.34 -17.39
N GLN A 11 -12.61 -6.72 -18.68
CA GLN A 11 -11.36 -6.74 -19.43
C GLN A 11 -10.77 -5.33 -19.54
N SER A 12 -9.47 -5.24 -19.27
CA SER A 12 -8.66 -4.03 -19.44
C SER A 12 -8.61 -3.63 -20.91
N THR A 13 -8.72 -2.33 -21.18
CA THR A 13 -8.51 -1.74 -22.52
C THR A 13 -7.02 -1.58 -22.86
N VAL A 14 -6.15 -1.60 -21.85
CA VAL A 14 -4.69 -1.55 -21.98
C VAL A 14 -4.15 -2.89 -22.48
N LYS A 15 -3.38 -2.86 -23.59
CA LYS A 15 -2.88 -4.05 -24.30
C LYS A 15 -1.49 -4.52 -23.87
N HIS A 16 -0.75 -3.72 -23.11
CA HIS A 16 0.60 -4.05 -22.63
C HIS A 16 0.57 -4.62 -21.20
N ASN A 17 1.62 -5.35 -20.82
CA ASN A 17 1.72 -6.10 -19.56
C ASN A 17 2.12 -5.24 -18.35
N GLU A 18 2.31 -3.93 -18.49
CA GLU A 18 2.71 -3.02 -17.39
C GLU A 18 1.77 -3.08 -16.18
N ARG A 19 0.46 -3.26 -16.40
CA ARG A 19 -0.48 -3.43 -15.28
C ARG A 19 -0.23 -4.73 -14.52
N LEU A 20 0.16 -5.78 -15.23
CA LEU A 20 0.51 -7.07 -14.61
C LEU A 20 1.86 -6.96 -13.91
N GLU A 21 2.84 -6.27 -14.50
CA GLU A 21 4.13 -5.96 -13.85
C GLU A 21 3.89 -5.27 -12.50
N PHE A 22 3.08 -4.20 -12.47
CA PHE A 22 2.68 -3.51 -11.24
C PHE A 22 2.14 -4.44 -10.14
N PHE A 23 1.29 -5.39 -10.53
CA PHE A 23 0.75 -6.35 -9.56
C PHE A 23 1.79 -7.41 -9.18
N GLY A 24 2.63 -7.79 -10.13
CA GLY A 24 3.65 -8.83 -10.02
C GLY A 24 4.77 -8.46 -9.08
N ASP A 25 5.21 -7.20 -9.14
CA ASP A 25 6.12 -6.56 -8.20
C ASP A 25 5.66 -6.81 -6.75
N ALA A 26 4.41 -6.44 -6.45
CA ALA A 26 3.84 -6.66 -5.11
C ALA A 26 3.72 -8.15 -4.72
N VAL A 27 3.48 -9.05 -5.68
CA VAL A 27 3.43 -10.51 -5.45
C VAL A 27 4.81 -11.05 -5.09
N VAL A 28 5.85 -10.68 -5.86
CA VAL A 28 7.23 -11.13 -5.63
C VAL A 28 7.79 -10.54 -4.33
N GLU A 29 7.53 -9.27 -4.05
CA GLU A 29 7.88 -8.65 -2.77
C GLU A 29 7.18 -9.35 -1.59
N PHE A 30 5.91 -9.72 -1.75
CA PHE A 30 5.18 -10.47 -0.72
C PHE A 30 5.79 -11.84 -0.45
N ILE A 31 6.01 -12.65 -1.49
CA ILE A 31 6.59 -13.99 -1.35
C ILE A 31 7.96 -13.90 -0.65
N THR A 32 8.86 -13.04 -1.15
CA THR A 32 10.19 -12.87 -0.56
C THR A 32 10.13 -12.37 0.88
N THR A 33 9.28 -11.40 1.19
CA THR A 33 9.10 -10.86 2.55
C THR A 33 8.64 -11.94 3.53
N VAL A 34 7.63 -12.73 3.14
CA VAL A 34 7.09 -13.83 3.96
C VAL A 34 8.18 -14.85 4.25
N HIS A 35 8.89 -15.32 3.21
CA HIS A 35 9.95 -16.31 3.37
C HIS A 35 11.08 -15.82 4.26
N LEU A 36 11.60 -14.62 4.02
CA LEU A 36 12.64 -14.02 4.85
C LEU A 36 12.20 -13.85 6.32
N PHE A 37 10.95 -13.45 6.54
CA PHE A 37 10.39 -13.29 7.88
C PHE A 37 10.33 -14.62 8.65
N TYR A 38 9.96 -15.73 8.02
CA TYR A 38 9.88 -17.03 8.69
C TYR A 38 11.24 -17.72 8.81
N MET A 39 12.12 -17.61 7.81
CA MET A 39 13.43 -18.27 7.82
C MET A 39 14.43 -17.63 8.78
N PHE A 40 14.33 -16.32 9.01
CA PHE A 40 15.29 -15.57 9.84
C PHE A 40 14.62 -14.92 11.05
N PRO A 41 14.19 -15.70 12.07
CA PRO A 41 13.47 -15.19 13.23
C PRO A 41 14.27 -14.20 14.09
N GLU A 42 15.59 -14.35 14.11
CA GLU A 42 16.52 -13.52 14.88
C GLU A 42 17.04 -12.30 14.11
N LEU A 43 16.77 -12.20 12.80
CA LEU A 43 17.27 -11.11 11.98
C LEU A 43 16.35 -9.88 12.06
N GLU A 44 16.95 -8.73 12.33
CA GLU A 44 16.25 -7.44 12.36
C GLU A 44 15.77 -7.00 10.98
N GLU A 45 14.81 -6.07 10.96
CA GLU A 45 14.22 -5.49 9.74
C GLU A 45 15.28 -5.06 8.72
N GLY A 46 16.34 -4.37 9.14
CA GLY A 46 17.36 -3.87 8.22
C GLY A 46 18.05 -4.99 7.42
N GLY A 47 18.30 -6.14 8.06
CA GLY A 47 18.85 -7.31 7.39
C GLY A 47 17.84 -7.95 6.44
N LEU A 48 16.58 -8.10 6.88
CA LEU A 48 15.49 -8.63 6.05
C LEU A 48 15.26 -7.78 4.79
N ALA A 49 15.22 -6.46 4.94
CA ALA A 49 15.07 -5.52 3.84
C ALA A 49 16.24 -5.62 2.84
N THR A 50 17.47 -5.80 3.34
CA THR A 50 18.66 -5.98 2.49
C THR A 50 18.57 -7.26 1.64
N TYR A 51 18.15 -8.37 2.27
CA TYR A 51 17.94 -9.63 1.53
C TYR A 51 16.79 -9.50 0.53
N ARG A 52 15.66 -8.90 0.93
CA ARG A 52 14.52 -8.65 0.03
C ARG A 52 14.95 -7.86 -1.19
N SER A 53 15.59 -6.70 -1.00
CA SER A 53 16.07 -5.86 -2.11
C SER A 53 17.05 -6.57 -3.04
N SER A 54 17.82 -7.53 -2.53
CA SER A 54 18.73 -8.33 -3.34
C SER A 54 18.00 -9.38 -4.18
N LEU A 55 16.94 -10.00 -3.62
CA LEU A 55 16.12 -11.00 -4.32
C LEU A 55 15.19 -10.38 -5.37
N VAL A 56 14.61 -9.21 -5.08
CA VAL A 56 13.66 -8.54 -6.01
C VAL A 56 14.35 -7.61 -7.00
N GLN A 57 15.69 -7.51 -6.99
CA GLN A 57 16.41 -6.66 -7.92
C GLN A 57 16.19 -7.12 -9.38
N ASN A 58 15.92 -6.19 -10.31
CA ASN A 58 15.68 -6.51 -11.73
C ASN A 58 16.77 -7.40 -12.33
N LYS A 59 18.06 -7.19 -11.96
CA LYS A 59 19.16 -8.04 -12.45
C LYS A 59 18.99 -9.50 -12.00
N HIS A 60 18.54 -9.73 -10.77
CA HIS A 60 18.27 -11.07 -10.26
C HIS A 60 17.03 -11.67 -10.93
N LEU A 61 15.92 -10.93 -11.00
CA LEU A 61 14.69 -11.39 -11.65
C LEU A 61 14.89 -11.72 -13.14
N ALA A 62 15.69 -10.94 -13.86
CA ALA A 62 16.08 -11.26 -15.24
C ALA A 62 16.86 -12.58 -15.33
N SER A 63 17.72 -12.88 -14.35
CA SER A 63 18.42 -14.16 -14.30
C SER A 63 17.47 -15.34 -14.04
N LEU A 64 16.46 -15.15 -13.18
CA LEU A 64 15.42 -16.15 -12.94
C LEU A 64 14.54 -16.37 -14.18
N ALA A 65 14.14 -15.29 -14.84
CA ALA A 65 13.43 -15.33 -16.12
C ALA A 65 14.20 -16.13 -17.19
N LYS A 66 15.54 -15.97 -17.21
CA LYS A 66 16.40 -16.76 -18.11
C LYS A 66 16.42 -18.24 -17.74
N LYS A 67 16.50 -18.59 -16.46
CA LYS A 67 16.50 -19.99 -15.97
C LYS A 67 15.22 -20.74 -16.37
N ILE A 68 14.08 -20.07 -16.35
CA ILE A 68 12.79 -20.66 -16.78
C ILE A 68 12.54 -20.50 -18.29
N HIS A 69 13.55 -20.10 -19.07
CA HIS A 69 13.46 -19.88 -20.51
C HIS A 69 12.39 -18.85 -20.95
N LEU A 70 11.99 -17.92 -20.08
CA LEU A 70 10.91 -16.96 -20.37
C LEU A 70 11.20 -16.10 -21.60
N HIS A 71 12.46 -15.73 -21.80
CA HIS A 71 12.92 -14.95 -22.96
C HIS A 71 12.59 -15.57 -24.32
N GLU A 72 12.43 -16.90 -24.41
CA GLU A 72 12.09 -17.59 -25.66
C GLU A 72 10.60 -17.42 -26.03
N PHE A 73 9.77 -17.08 -25.05
CA PHE A 73 8.31 -16.95 -25.20
C PHE A 73 7.84 -15.48 -25.18
N MET A 74 8.74 -14.53 -24.90
CA MET A 74 8.41 -13.11 -24.86
C MET A 74 8.21 -12.55 -26.28
N LEU A 75 7.13 -11.78 -26.47
CA LEU A 75 6.93 -10.98 -27.67
C LEU A 75 7.73 -9.69 -27.57
N TYR A 76 9.03 -9.77 -27.82
CA TYR A 76 9.94 -8.63 -27.81
C TYR A 76 10.09 -8.05 -29.21
N ALA A 77 9.66 -6.79 -29.41
CA ALA A 77 9.79 -6.12 -30.69
C ALA A 77 11.23 -5.59 -30.87
N HIS A 78 11.91 -6.03 -31.93
CA HIS A 78 13.21 -5.47 -32.31
C HIS A 78 13.04 -4.08 -32.94
N GLY A 79 13.24 -3.04 -32.14
CA GLY A 79 13.48 -1.70 -32.67
C GLY A 79 14.93 -1.57 -33.18
N PRO A 80 15.22 -0.63 -34.10
CA PRO A 80 16.56 -0.40 -34.63
C PRO A 80 17.62 -0.15 -33.54
N ASP A 81 17.17 0.45 -32.42
CA ASP A 81 18.00 0.85 -31.28
C ASP A 81 17.72 0.04 -29.99
N LEU A 82 16.78 -0.92 -30.01
CA LEU A 82 16.33 -1.70 -28.84
C LEU A 82 17.13 -3.02 -28.65
N CYS A 83 18.33 -3.08 -29.22
CA CYS A 83 19.18 -4.27 -29.27
C CYS A 83 20.25 -4.32 -28.16
N HIS A 84 20.12 -3.53 -27.09
CA HIS A 84 21.04 -3.61 -25.97
C HIS A 84 20.68 -4.75 -25.03
N GLU A 85 21.70 -5.50 -24.59
CA GLU A 85 21.53 -6.61 -23.65
C GLU A 85 20.95 -6.14 -22.30
N SER A 86 21.17 -4.88 -21.92
CA SER A 86 20.55 -4.26 -20.74
C SER A 86 19.03 -4.20 -20.86
N ASP A 87 18.53 -3.77 -22.01
CA ASP A 87 17.10 -3.50 -22.22
C ASP A 87 16.32 -4.81 -22.26
N LEU A 88 16.90 -5.85 -22.88
CA LEU A 88 16.36 -7.19 -22.82
C LEU A 88 16.30 -7.73 -21.39
N ARG A 89 17.35 -7.53 -20.58
CA ARG A 89 17.33 -7.95 -19.17
C ARG A 89 16.25 -7.22 -18.37
N HIS A 90 16.07 -5.92 -18.60
CA HIS A 90 14.98 -5.15 -17.98
C HIS A 90 13.61 -5.70 -18.41
N ALA A 91 13.39 -5.91 -19.71
CA ALA A 91 12.14 -6.49 -20.21
C ALA A 91 11.88 -7.90 -19.65
N MET A 92 12.91 -8.72 -19.48
CA MET A 92 12.79 -10.06 -18.88
C MET A 92 12.38 -10.01 -17.41
N ALA A 93 12.91 -9.07 -16.63
CA ALA A 93 12.51 -8.88 -15.24
C ALA A 93 11.03 -8.47 -15.13
N ASN A 94 10.63 -7.46 -15.90
CA ASN A 94 9.26 -6.97 -15.95
C ASN A 94 8.28 -8.05 -16.43
N ALA A 95 8.69 -8.87 -17.41
CA ALA A 95 7.90 -9.99 -17.90
C ALA A 95 7.76 -11.10 -16.84
N PHE A 96 8.79 -11.34 -16.02
CA PHE A 96 8.72 -12.29 -14.92
C PHE A 96 7.71 -11.84 -13.86
N GLU A 97 7.75 -10.57 -13.43
CA GLU A 97 6.74 -10.02 -12.52
C GLU A 97 5.34 -10.10 -13.12
N ALA A 98 5.17 -9.69 -14.37
CA ALA A 98 3.89 -9.79 -15.07
C ALA A 98 3.36 -11.23 -15.13
N LEU A 99 4.24 -12.22 -15.31
CA LEU A 99 3.88 -13.64 -15.25
C LEU A 99 3.40 -14.04 -13.85
N MET A 100 4.10 -13.61 -12.81
CA MET A 100 3.72 -13.86 -11.42
C MET A 100 2.33 -13.29 -11.08
N ALA A 101 2.02 -12.09 -11.57
CA ALA A 101 0.68 -11.51 -11.44
C ALA A 101 -0.38 -12.29 -12.21
N ALA A 102 -0.09 -12.73 -13.43
CA ALA A 102 -1.01 -13.52 -14.23
C ALA A 102 -1.37 -14.84 -13.52
N ILE A 103 -0.38 -15.51 -12.94
CA ILE A 103 -0.58 -16.72 -12.13
C ILE A 103 -1.41 -16.41 -10.88
N MET A 104 -1.11 -15.30 -10.18
CA MET A 104 -1.87 -14.89 -8.99
C MET A 104 -3.34 -14.63 -9.29
N LEU A 105 -3.65 -14.09 -10.48
CA LEU A 105 -5.02 -13.84 -10.93
C LEU A 105 -5.76 -15.11 -11.35
N ASP A 106 -5.05 -16.07 -11.94
CA ASP A 106 -5.62 -17.32 -12.44
C ASP A 106 -5.75 -18.40 -11.34
N SER A 107 -4.85 -18.37 -10.35
CA SER A 107 -4.74 -19.37 -9.28
C SER A 107 -4.71 -18.69 -7.90
N ASP A 108 -3.62 -18.85 -7.15
CA ASP A 108 -3.43 -18.31 -5.82
C ASP A 108 -1.94 -18.06 -5.51
N ILE A 109 -1.68 -17.51 -4.32
CA ILE A 109 -0.33 -17.18 -3.87
C ILE A 109 0.56 -18.41 -3.67
N ASN A 110 -0.01 -19.60 -3.41
CA ASN A 110 0.75 -20.83 -3.21
C ASN A 110 1.34 -21.33 -4.53
N VAL A 111 0.58 -21.20 -5.62
CA VAL A 111 1.07 -21.53 -6.97
C VAL A 111 2.18 -20.57 -7.39
N CYS A 112 2.00 -19.27 -7.13
CA CYS A 112 3.06 -18.27 -7.32
C CYS A 112 4.32 -18.66 -6.54
N ASP A 113 4.19 -18.94 -5.24
CA ASP A 113 5.31 -19.31 -4.39
C ASP A 113 6.06 -20.54 -4.91
N ARG A 114 5.33 -21.59 -5.33
CA ARG A 114 5.94 -22.80 -5.91
C ARG A 114 6.74 -22.49 -7.18
N ILE A 115 6.20 -21.65 -8.07
CA ILE A 115 6.87 -21.28 -9.33
C ILE A 115 8.11 -20.42 -9.05
N PHE A 116 7.99 -19.46 -8.13
CA PHE A 116 9.09 -18.62 -7.69
C PHE A 116 10.22 -19.44 -7.04
N SER A 117 9.86 -20.36 -6.16
CA SER A 117 10.77 -21.29 -5.49
C SER A 117 11.52 -22.16 -6.49
N ASN A 118 10.81 -22.71 -7.48
CA ASN A 118 11.42 -23.52 -8.53
C ASN A 118 12.37 -22.69 -9.41
N ALA A 119 12.05 -21.42 -9.68
CA ALA A 119 12.95 -20.54 -10.42
C ALA A 119 14.24 -20.21 -9.62
N LEU A 120 14.12 -20.01 -8.31
CA LEU A 120 15.25 -19.73 -7.41
C LEU A 120 16.17 -20.94 -7.23
N TYR A 121 15.60 -22.07 -6.82
CA TYR A 121 16.33 -23.22 -6.26
C TYR A 121 16.02 -24.54 -6.97
N GLY A 122 15.37 -24.55 -8.14
CA GLY A 122 15.00 -25.80 -8.83
C GLY A 122 16.19 -26.72 -9.19
N GLU A 123 17.40 -26.18 -9.24
CA GLU A 123 18.64 -26.94 -9.46
C GLU A 123 19.20 -27.59 -8.18
N ASP A 124 18.82 -27.10 -7.00
CA ASP A 124 19.28 -27.60 -5.70
C ASP A 124 18.09 -28.09 -4.83
N PRO A 125 17.83 -29.41 -4.81
CA PRO A 125 16.74 -29.99 -4.04
C PRO A 125 16.82 -29.70 -2.54
N THR A 126 18.03 -29.48 -1.98
CA THR A 126 18.19 -29.21 -0.55
C THR A 126 17.73 -27.81 -0.20
N LEU A 127 18.13 -26.80 -0.98
CA LEU A 127 17.68 -25.42 -0.80
C LEU A 127 16.19 -25.27 -1.12
N MET A 128 15.70 -25.97 -2.16
CA MET A 128 14.27 -25.99 -2.49
C MET A 128 13.43 -26.50 -1.32
N LYS A 129 13.89 -27.55 -0.63
CA LYS A 129 13.21 -28.09 0.55
C LYS A 129 13.18 -27.08 1.70
N VAL A 130 14.32 -26.44 2.00
CA VAL A 130 14.40 -25.44 3.08
C VAL A 130 13.50 -24.24 2.82
N TRP A 131 13.46 -23.75 1.57
CA TRP A 131 12.60 -22.63 1.19
C TRP A 131 11.11 -23.03 1.25
N SER A 132 10.76 -24.24 0.78
CA SER A 132 9.35 -24.67 0.73
C SER A 132 8.77 -25.06 2.09
N GLU A 133 9.59 -25.54 3.03
CA GLU A 133 9.17 -25.97 4.37
C GLU A 133 9.32 -24.81 5.38
N LEU A 134 8.49 -23.78 5.23
CA LEU A 134 8.46 -22.67 6.18
C LEU A 134 8.12 -23.15 7.59
N LEU A 135 9.01 -22.85 8.55
CA LEU A 135 8.79 -23.13 9.96
C LEU A 135 7.62 -22.29 10.49
N GLU A 136 6.75 -22.91 11.30
CA GLU A 136 5.71 -22.15 11.99
C GLU A 136 6.33 -21.13 12.95
N HIS A 137 5.76 -19.92 13.01
CA HIS A 137 6.26 -18.89 13.93
C HIS A 137 6.17 -19.39 15.37
N PRO A 138 7.22 -19.20 16.23
CA PRO A 138 7.26 -19.69 17.61
C PRO A 138 6.12 -19.22 18.54
N LEU A 139 5.28 -18.31 18.08
CA LEU A 139 4.14 -17.77 18.83
C LEU A 139 2.80 -18.40 18.41
N LYS A 140 2.80 -19.43 17.54
CA LYS A 140 1.59 -20.15 17.09
C LYS A 140 1.15 -21.26 18.09
N GLU A 141 -0.02 -21.10 18.72
CA GLU A 141 -0.85 -22.01 19.53
C GLU A 141 -2.37 -21.78 19.25
N ASN A 142 -3.13 -22.83 18.92
CA ASN A 142 -4.48 -22.78 18.32
C ASN A 142 -5.70 -22.57 19.26
N ILE A 143 -6.59 -21.56 19.06
CA ILE A 143 -8.07 -21.55 19.31
C ILE A 143 -8.80 -20.47 18.44
N GLY A 144 -10.09 -20.67 18.05
CA GLY A 144 -10.95 -19.88 17.12
C GLY A 144 -11.12 -18.35 17.33
N ILE A 145 -11.92 -17.67 16.47
CA ILE A 145 -11.93 -16.19 16.18
C ILE A 145 -11.92 -15.29 17.44
N ARG A 146 -10.69 -15.05 17.88
CA ARG A 146 -9.97 -14.16 18.82
C ARG A 146 -8.52 -14.24 18.32
N PHE A 147 -7.58 -13.33 18.56
CA PHE A 147 -6.19 -13.63 18.14
C PHE A 147 -5.81 -15.03 18.65
N LYS A 148 -5.50 -15.99 17.76
CA LYS A 148 -5.10 -17.34 18.21
C LYS A 148 -3.89 -17.17 19.14
N HIS A 149 -3.04 -16.19 18.81
CA HIS A 149 -1.80 -15.88 19.47
C HIS A 149 -1.81 -14.49 20.09
N ILE A 150 -2.31 -14.37 21.32
CA ILE A 150 -2.34 -13.07 22.02
C ILE A 150 -0.94 -12.45 22.19
N ARG A 151 0.11 -13.28 22.29
CA ARG A 151 1.51 -12.82 22.37
C ARG A 151 1.98 -12.14 21.09
N LEU A 152 1.46 -12.57 19.94
CA LEU A 152 1.76 -11.96 18.65
C LEU A 152 1.12 -10.57 18.55
N LEU A 153 -0.11 -10.43 19.02
CA LEU A 153 -0.76 -9.13 19.18
C LEU A 153 0.00 -8.25 20.18
N ALA A 154 0.39 -8.78 21.34
CA ALA A 154 1.20 -8.05 22.31
C ALA A 154 2.54 -7.59 21.70
N LYS A 155 3.18 -8.44 20.88
CA LYS A 155 4.40 -8.09 20.14
C LYS A 155 4.15 -6.96 19.15
N ALA A 156 3.06 -6.97 18.39
CA ALA A 156 2.71 -5.89 17.46
C ALA A 156 2.59 -4.52 18.15
N PHE A 157 2.12 -4.51 19.41
CA PHE A 157 2.01 -3.31 20.24
C PHE A 157 3.28 -2.99 21.05
N THR A 158 4.32 -3.82 20.97
CA THR A 158 5.61 -3.60 21.64
C THR A 158 6.53 -2.77 20.75
N ARG A 159 6.61 -1.47 21.02
CA ARG A 159 7.43 -0.53 20.27
C ARG A 159 8.93 -0.68 20.53
N ARG A 160 9.74 -0.21 19.58
CA ARG A 160 11.21 -0.13 19.63
C ARG A 160 11.84 0.58 20.84
N ASN A 161 11.10 1.43 21.54
CA ASN A 161 11.58 2.09 22.76
C ASN A 161 11.46 1.21 24.01
N ILE A 162 10.80 0.05 23.89
CA ILE A 162 10.68 -0.95 24.94
C ILE A 162 11.83 -1.93 24.74
N GLY A 163 12.63 -2.15 25.79
CA GLY A 163 13.72 -3.11 25.77
C GLY A 163 13.22 -4.56 25.60
N PHE A 164 14.16 -5.50 25.58
CA PHE A 164 13.81 -6.91 25.51
C PHE A 164 12.88 -7.31 26.66
N ASN A 165 11.82 -8.04 26.33
CA ASN A 165 10.92 -8.62 27.31
C ASN A 165 10.66 -10.11 26.96
N TYR A 166 10.47 -10.93 28.00
CA TYR A 166 10.29 -12.38 27.84
C TYR A 166 8.90 -12.78 27.29
N LEU A 167 7.94 -11.85 27.26
CA LEU A 167 6.57 -12.13 26.82
C LEU A 167 6.41 -12.03 25.30
N THR A 168 7.09 -11.08 24.66
CA THR A 168 6.99 -10.77 23.23
C THR A 168 8.29 -11.03 22.48
N LEU A 169 9.39 -11.30 23.19
CA LEU A 169 10.71 -11.62 22.62
C LEU A 169 11.16 -10.52 21.64
N GLY A 170 11.19 -9.28 22.12
CA GLY A 170 11.56 -8.09 21.34
C GLY A 170 10.36 -7.26 20.87
N HIS A 171 10.62 -6.37 19.90
CA HIS A 171 9.69 -5.34 19.43
C HIS A 171 9.05 -5.67 18.06
N ASN A 172 8.20 -4.76 17.59
CA ASN A 172 7.29 -4.94 16.45
C ASN A 172 7.87 -4.68 15.05
N GLN A 173 9.10 -4.18 14.89
CA GLN A 173 9.67 -3.83 13.57
C GLN A 173 9.62 -4.93 12.51
N ARG A 174 9.82 -6.20 12.90
CA ARG A 174 9.71 -7.32 11.94
C ARG A 174 8.26 -7.53 11.46
N LEU A 175 7.28 -7.24 12.32
CA LEU A 175 5.86 -7.29 11.97
C LEU A 175 5.45 -6.07 11.14
N GLU A 176 6.04 -4.89 11.39
CA GLU A 176 5.89 -3.69 10.56
C GLU A 176 6.35 -4.00 9.12
N PHE A 177 7.56 -4.55 8.96
CA PHE A 177 8.10 -5.00 7.68
C PHE A 177 7.17 -5.94 6.91
N LEU A 178 6.64 -6.96 7.57
CA LEU A 178 5.71 -7.90 6.97
C LEU A 178 4.35 -7.25 6.65
N GLY A 179 3.85 -6.43 7.57
CA GLY A 179 2.56 -5.77 7.45
C GLY A 179 2.50 -4.72 6.34
N ASP A 180 3.58 -3.97 6.13
CA ASP A 180 3.72 -3.04 5.00
C ASP A 180 3.54 -3.79 3.67
N THR A 181 4.27 -4.90 3.47
CA THR A 181 4.15 -5.69 2.24
C THR A 181 2.77 -6.34 2.09
N VAL A 182 2.14 -6.81 3.18
CA VAL A 182 0.74 -7.30 3.15
C VAL A 182 -0.22 -6.19 2.70
N LEU A 183 -0.08 -4.98 3.25
CA LEU A 183 -0.92 -3.82 2.89
C LEU A 183 -0.71 -3.42 1.43
N GLN A 184 0.54 -3.43 0.97
CA GLN A 184 0.91 -3.13 -0.41
C GLN A 184 0.31 -4.16 -1.37
N LEU A 185 0.40 -5.47 -1.09
CA LEU A 185 -0.19 -6.52 -1.93
C LEU A 185 -1.71 -6.33 -2.07
N ILE A 186 -2.42 -6.22 -0.95
CA ILE A 186 -3.89 -6.10 -0.95
C ILE A 186 -4.34 -4.81 -1.65
N THR A 187 -3.64 -3.70 -1.42
CA THR A 187 -3.98 -2.43 -2.07
C THR A 187 -3.72 -2.49 -3.57
N THR A 188 -2.59 -3.06 -3.98
CA THR A 188 -2.20 -3.25 -5.38
C THR A 188 -3.22 -4.13 -6.11
N GLU A 189 -3.62 -5.25 -5.50
CA GLU A 189 -4.65 -6.14 -6.03
C GLU A 189 -6.01 -5.42 -6.18
N TYR A 190 -6.42 -4.68 -5.15
CA TYR A 190 -7.66 -3.89 -5.19
C TYR A 190 -7.62 -2.87 -6.33
N LEU A 191 -6.53 -2.12 -6.44
CA LEU A 191 -6.37 -1.12 -7.49
C LEU A 191 -6.38 -1.75 -8.88
N TYR A 192 -5.66 -2.85 -9.07
CA TYR A 192 -5.63 -3.58 -10.33
C TYR A 192 -7.04 -4.05 -10.74
N LYS A 193 -7.83 -4.59 -9.81
CA LYS A 193 -9.18 -5.12 -10.10
C LYS A 193 -10.23 -4.02 -10.31
N HIS A 194 -10.13 -2.91 -9.60
CA HIS A 194 -11.17 -1.86 -9.61
C HIS A 194 -10.88 -0.68 -10.55
N PHE A 195 -9.65 -0.57 -11.08
CA PHE A 195 -9.23 0.47 -12.03
C PHE A 195 -8.65 -0.16 -13.32
N PRO A 196 -9.48 -0.88 -14.12
CA PRO A 196 -9.01 -1.61 -15.29
C PRO A 196 -8.51 -0.72 -16.43
N ASP A 197 -8.97 0.53 -16.49
CA ASP A 197 -8.61 1.50 -17.54
C ASP A 197 -7.36 2.33 -17.19
N HIS A 198 -6.74 2.07 -16.03
CA HIS A 198 -5.59 2.83 -15.54
C HIS A 198 -4.28 2.06 -15.78
N GLN A 199 -3.33 2.72 -16.45
CA GLN A 199 -1.94 2.27 -16.62
C GLN A 199 -1.16 2.23 -15.30
N GLU A 200 -0.01 1.55 -15.29
CA GLU A 200 0.86 1.36 -14.11
C GLU A 200 1.11 2.66 -13.35
N GLY A 201 1.62 3.70 -14.01
CA GLY A 201 1.99 4.94 -13.32
C GLY A 201 0.83 5.60 -12.58
N HIS A 202 -0.40 5.43 -13.07
CA HIS A 202 -1.60 5.87 -12.36
C HIS A 202 -1.92 5.02 -11.14
N LEU A 203 -1.81 3.69 -11.26
CA LEU A 203 -2.04 2.77 -10.16
C LEU A 203 -1.01 2.97 -9.05
N SER A 204 0.26 3.19 -9.40
CA SER A 204 1.34 3.53 -8.46
C SER A 204 1.08 4.84 -7.71
N LEU A 205 0.58 5.87 -8.40
CA LEU A 205 0.17 7.13 -7.78
C LEU A 205 -1.02 6.93 -6.81
N LEU A 206 -2.04 6.18 -7.22
CA LEU A 206 -3.19 5.86 -6.37
C LEU A 206 -2.77 5.05 -5.14
N ARG A 207 -1.88 4.07 -5.30
CA ARG A 207 -1.31 3.26 -4.22
C ARG A 207 -0.62 4.13 -3.18
N THR A 208 0.23 5.05 -3.62
CA THR A 208 0.96 5.99 -2.73
C THR A 208 0.02 6.92 -1.98
N CYS A 209 -1.11 7.32 -2.58
CA CYS A 209 -2.11 8.14 -1.91
C CYS A 209 -2.93 7.34 -0.89
N LEU A 210 -3.28 6.09 -1.22
CA LEU A 210 -4.07 5.19 -0.37
C LEU A 210 -3.27 4.75 0.86
N VAL A 211 -2.02 4.31 0.64
CA VAL A 211 -1.11 3.79 1.65
C VAL A 211 -0.09 4.87 1.97
N SER A 212 -0.43 5.73 2.94
CA SER A 212 0.46 6.77 3.44
C SER A 212 0.41 6.79 4.96
N ASN A 213 1.48 7.24 5.60
CA ASN A 213 1.52 7.30 7.06
C ASN A 213 0.38 8.18 7.62
N LYS A 214 -0.12 9.15 6.84
CA LYS A 214 -1.28 9.98 7.20
C LYS A 214 -2.58 9.18 7.19
N THR A 215 -2.83 8.39 6.15
CA THR A 215 -4.06 7.58 6.05
C THR A 215 -4.06 6.48 7.10
N GLN A 216 -2.93 5.80 7.28
CA GLN A 216 -2.76 4.80 8.33
C GLN A 216 -2.91 5.39 9.75
N SER A 217 -2.36 6.58 10.00
CA SER A 217 -2.51 7.26 11.29
C SER A 217 -3.97 7.58 11.64
N VAL A 218 -4.82 7.94 10.66
CA VAL A 218 -6.25 8.15 10.92
C VAL A 218 -6.91 6.85 11.34
N ILE A 219 -6.49 5.74 10.76
CA ILE A 219 -7.09 4.42 11.04
C ILE A 219 -6.65 3.89 12.39
N CYS A 220 -5.39 4.14 12.79
CA CYS A 220 -4.94 3.95 14.16
C CYS A 220 -5.85 4.68 15.17
N ASP A 221 -6.27 5.91 14.84
CA ASP A 221 -7.14 6.72 15.70
C ASP A 221 -8.59 6.23 15.70
N ASP A 222 -9.15 5.89 14.54
CA ASP A 222 -10.51 5.38 14.37
C ASP A 222 -10.71 4.01 15.06
N LEU A 223 -9.66 3.19 15.10
CA LEU A 223 -9.62 1.90 15.81
C LEU A 223 -9.23 2.04 17.29
N ALA A 224 -8.96 3.25 17.76
CA ALA A 224 -8.52 3.55 19.12
C ALA A 224 -7.27 2.78 19.58
N MET A 225 -6.43 2.32 18.65
CA MET A 225 -5.20 1.55 18.95
C MET A 225 -4.21 2.36 19.80
N GLN A 226 -4.22 3.69 19.66
CA GLN A 226 -3.40 4.58 20.49
C GLN A 226 -3.74 4.44 21.99
N LYS A 227 -5.02 4.26 22.35
CA LYS A 227 -5.44 4.15 23.76
C LYS A 227 -4.90 2.87 24.40
N GLU A 228 -4.83 1.78 23.66
CA GLU A 228 -4.27 0.50 24.12
C GLU A 228 -2.75 0.60 24.39
N VAL A 229 -2.03 1.41 23.62
CA VAL A 229 -0.61 1.69 23.86
C VAL A 229 -0.42 2.63 25.06
N GLU A 230 -1.24 3.68 25.17
CA GLU A 230 -1.16 4.67 26.26
C GLU A 230 -1.52 4.11 27.64
N GLN A 231 -2.45 3.15 27.71
CA GLN A 231 -2.77 2.45 28.96
C GLN A 231 -1.61 1.59 29.47
N ARG A 232 -0.76 1.09 28.57
CA ARG A 232 0.38 0.23 28.90
C ARG A 232 1.68 1.00 29.13
N HIS A 233 1.82 2.19 28.53
CA HIS A 233 3.03 3.00 28.60
C HIS A 233 2.67 4.47 28.84
N ALA A 234 3.22 5.06 29.91
CA ALA A 234 2.94 6.42 30.36
C ALA A 234 2.83 7.45 29.21
N LEU A 235 1.62 8.03 29.08
CA LEU A 235 1.19 9.23 28.35
C LEU A 235 2.20 9.86 27.35
N THR A 236 2.62 9.11 26.34
CA THR A 236 3.42 9.66 25.24
C THR A 236 2.56 9.68 23.98
N GLN A 237 2.18 10.88 23.54
CA GLN A 237 1.44 11.06 22.30
C GLN A 237 2.23 10.45 21.13
N LEU A 238 1.62 9.52 20.40
CA LEU A 238 2.27 8.86 19.27
C LEU A 238 2.43 9.83 18.11
N ARG A 239 3.63 9.86 17.51
CA ARG A 239 3.86 10.62 16.28
C ARG A 239 3.13 9.93 15.13
N LEU A 240 2.91 10.68 14.06
CA LEU A 240 2.22 10.19 12.86
C LEU A 240 2.87 8.91 12.29
N LYS A 241 4.20 8.86 12.24
CA LYS A 241 4.91 7.64 11.81
C LYS A 241 4.67 6.47 12.77
N ASP A 242 4.81 6.68 14.08
CA ASP A 242 4.62 5.60 15.07
C ASP A 242 3.22 4.97 15.00
N LYS A 243 2.19 5.74 14.60
CA LYS A 243 0.83 5.24 14.38
C LYS A 243 0.69 4.39 13.12
N ALA A 244 1.40 4.75 12.06
CA ALA A 244 1.45 3.97 10.83
C ALA A 244 2.17 2.63 11.09
N ASP A 245 3.36 2.69 11.67
CA ASP A 245 4.16 1.52 12.05
C ASP A 245 3.35 0.54 12.93
N LEU A 246 2.47 1.06 13.81
CA LEU A 246 1.57 0.25 14.65
C LEU A 246 0.47 -0.47 13.84
N VAL A 247 -0.12 0.19 12.85
CA VAL A 247 -1.14 -0.40 11.97
C VAL A 247 -0.51 -1.48 11.08
N GLU A 248 0.68 -1.23 10.54
CA GLU A 248 1.46 -2.21 9.78
C GLU A 248 1.82 -3.40 10.66
N ALA A 249 2.39 -3.17 11.85
CA ALA A 249 2.70 -4.25 12.78
C ALA A 249 1.47 -5.08 13.19
N PHE A 250 0.33 -4.43 13.40
CA PHE A 250 -0.94 -5.12 13.66
C PHE A 250 -1.37 -5.97 12.46
N LEU A 251 -1.25 -5.46 11.25
CA LEU A 251 -1.60 -6.19 10.03
C LEU A 251 -0.66 -7.38 9.80
N GLY A 252 0.64 -7.22 10.08
CA GLY A 252 1.61 -8.30 10.05
C GLY A 252 1.29 -9.40 11.07
N ALA A 253 0.90 -9.02 12.29
CA ALA A 253 0.42 -9.96 13.30
C ALA A 253 -0.88 -10.67 12.86
N LEU A 254 -1.84 -9.94 12.29
CA LEU A 254 -3.07 -10.52 11.78
C LEU A 254 -2.80 -11.53 10.66
N TYR A 255 -1.86 -11.22 9.77
CA TYR A 255 -1.44 -12.12 8.70
C TYR A 255 -0.83 -13.40 9.24
N VAL A 256 0.10 -13.32 10.20
CA VAL A 256 0.73 -14.50 10.81
C VAL A 256 -0.30 -15.35 11.59
N ASP A 257 -1.30 -14.71 12.21
CA ASP A 257 -2.34 -15.40 12.98
C ASP A 257 -3.41 -16.08 12.11
N ARG A 258 -3.87 -15.38 11.05
CA ARG A 258 -5.10 -15.70 10.33
C ARG A 258 -4.97 -15.79 8.80
N GLY A 259 -3.84 -15.39 8.25
CA GLY A 259 -3.60 -15.38 6.81
C GLY A 259 -4.23 -14.19 6.07
N LEU A 260 -4.11 -14.22 4.75
CA LEU A 260 -4.39 -13.07 3.88
C LEU A 260 -5.87 -12.68 3.83
N ASP A 261 -6.81 -13.61 3.95
CA ASP A 261 -8.25 -13.32 3.83
C ASP A 261 -8.78 -12.35 4.90
N TYR A 262 -8.27 -12.48 6.14
CA TYR A 262 -8.62 -11.59 7.24
C TYR A 262 -7.98 -10.21 7.04
N CYS A 263 -6.73 -10.17 6.58
CA CYS A 263 -6.07 -8.93 6.19
C CYS A 263 -6.84 -8.22 5.08
N THR A 264 -7.29 -8.93 4.04
CA THR A 264 -8.10 -8.36 2.96
C THR A 264 -9.41 -7.79 3.48
N SER A 265 -10.09 -8.51 4.37
CA SER A 265 -11.33 -8.03 4.98
C SER A 265 -11.12 -6.75 5.81
N PHE A 266 -10.03 -6.69 6.58
CA PHE A 266 -9.64 -5.51 7.35
C PHE A 266 -9.25 -4.33 6.44
N CYS A 267 -8.41 -4.57 5.44
CA CYS A 267 -7.96 -3.55 4.49
C CYS A 267 -9.09 -3.03 3.60
N ARG A 268 -10.14 -3.82 3.34
CA ARG A 268 -11.34 -3.30 2.66
C ARG A 268 -12.02 -2.21 3.45
N TYR A 269 -12.07 -2.32 4.78
CA TYR A 269 -12.53 -1.20 5.61
C TYR A 269 -11.63 0.02 5.41
N PHE A 270 -10.30 -0.16 5.56
CA PHE A 270 -9.28 0.88 5.32
C PHE A 270 -9.46 1.61 3.97
N ILE A 271 -9.62 0.86 2.88
CA ILE A 271 -9.73 1.38 1.51
C ILE A 271 -11.09 2.08 1.29
N LEU A 272 -12.16 1.64 1.95
CA LEU A 272 -13.51 2.18 1.73
C LEU A 272 -13.86 3.38 2.62
N THR A 273 -13.31 3.50 3.83
CA THR A 273 -13.60 4.62 4.75
C THR A 273 -12.89 5.94 4.42
N GLN A 274 -12.15 5.98 3.31
CA GLN A 274 -11.25 7.07 2.92
C GLN A 274 -11.78 8.49 3.21
N ARG A 275 -11.15 9.16 4.18
CA ARG A 275 -11.12 10.62 4.31
C ARG A 275 -9.78 11.11 3.78
N TRP A 276 -9.77 11.47 2.50
CA TRP A 276 -8.58 11.96 1.81
C TRP A 276 -8.08 13.24 2.48
N ASN A 277 -6.84 13.24 2.98
CA ASN A 277 -6.39 14.26 3.92
C ASN A 277 -5.67 15.46 3.30
N ASP A 278 -5.35 15.45 1.99
CA ASP A 278 -4.80 16.63 1.33
C ASP A 278 -5.51 16.98 0.01
N PRO A 279 -5.81 18.28 -0.22
CA PRO A 279 -6.52 18.73 -1.42
C PRO A 279 -5.82 18.39 -2.74
N LYS A 280 -4.49 18.19 -2.72
CA LYS A 280 -3.71 17.87 -3.92
C LYS A 280 -3.99 16.43 -4.36
N SER A 281 -3.85 15.47 -3.45
CA SER A 281 -4.15 14.06 -3.71
C SER A 281 -5.63 13.87 -4.06
N GLN A 282 -6.54 14.61 -3.41
CA GLN A 282 -7.96 14.65 -3.77
C GLN A 282 -8.18 15.13 -5.20
N LEU A 283 -7.57 16.25 -5.60
CA LEU A 283 -7.74 16.79 -6.95
C LEU A 283 -7.17 15.84 -7.99
N GLN A 284 -5.96 15.32 -7.77
CA GLN A 284 -5.29 14.38 -8.66
C GLN A 284 -6.13 13.10 -8.84
N GLN A 285 -6.69 12.57 -7.75
CA GLN A 285 -7.59 11.43 -7.81
C GLN A 285 -8.92 11.76 -8.48
N CYS A 286 -9.57 12.90 -8.20
CA CYS A 286 -10.78 13.33 -8.89
C CYS A 286 -10.54 13.38 -10.41
N CYS A 287 -9.43 13.97 -10.84
CA CYS A 287 -9.01 13.99 -12.24
C CYS A 287 -8.73 12.59 -12.82
N LEU A 288 -8.22 11.64 -12.02
CA LEU A 288 -7.97 10.26 -12.42
C LEU A 288 -9.25 9.40 -12.45
N THR A 289 -10.19 9.65 -11.53
CA THR A 289 -11.39 8.85 -11.32
C THR A 289 -12.57 9.27 -12.21
N LEU A 290 -12.68 10.55 -12.58
CA LEU A 290 -13.84 11.06 -13.33
C LEU A 290 -13.80 10.79 -14.85
N ARG A 291 -12.79 10.07 -15.38
CA ARG A 291 -12.52 9.96 -16.83
C ARG A 291 -13.51 9.08 -17.62
N GLN A 292 -13.77 9.45 -18.88
CA GLN A 292 -14.33 8.58 -19.93
C GLN A 292 -13.20 8.04 -20.82
N SER A 293 -13.37 6.84 -21.38
CA SER A 293 -12.33 6.03 -22.03
C SER A 293 -11.84 6.54 -23.40
N SER A 294 -12.22 7.77 -23.81
CA SER A 294 -12.13 8.24 -25.19
C SER A 294 -11.14 9.38 -25.45
N SER A 295 -10.35 9.82 -24.47
CA SER A 295 -9.37 10.91 -24.62
C SER A 295 -7.99 10.44 -24.17
N GLY A 296 -6.94 10.82 -24.91
CA GLY A 296 -5.55 10.36 -24.79
C GLY A 296 -4.85 10.64 -23.45
N ASP A 297 -3.51 10.75 -23.47
CA ASP A 297 -2.70 10.89 -22.25
C ASP A 297 -3.22 12.03 -21.36
N PRO A 298 -3.25 11.83 -20.04
CA PRO A 298 -4.04 12.68 -19.18
C PRO A 298 -3.37 13.99 -18.79
N ASP A 299 -4.18 15.03 -18.71
CA ASP A 299 -3.82 16.27 -18.03
C ASP A 299 -3.72 16.04 -16.52
N ILE A 300 -2.48 16.00 -16.03
CA ILE A 300 -2.16 16.04 -14.60
C ILE A 300 -2.30 17.50 -14.13
N PRO A 301 -2.82 17.78 -12.92
CA PRO A 301 -2.88 19.15 -12.42
C PRO A 301 -1.48 19.79 -12.42
N GLU A 302 -1.28 20.80 -13.27
CA GLU A 302 -0.05 21.58 -13.31
C GLU A 302 0.00 22.56 -12.13
N TYR A 303 1.09 22.54 -11.37
CA TYR A 303 1.32 23.48 -10.27
C TYR A 303 2.36 24.51 -10.69
N LYS A 304 1.92 25.74 -11.01
CA LYS A 304 2.84 26.86 -11.28
C LYS A 304 3.17 27.60 -9.99
N THR A 305 4.47 27.80 -9.74
CA THR A 305 4.93 28.58 -8.60
C THR A 305 4.86 30.06 -8.97
N VAL A 306 3.99 30.81 -8.30
CA VAL A 306 3.91 32.27 -8.46
C VAL A 306 4.67 32.92 -7.31
N VAL A 307 5.74 33.67 -7.62
CA VAL A 307 6.47 34.47 -6.63
C VAL A 307 5.66 35.73 -6.35
N LEU A 308 5.17 35.87 -5.13
CA LEU A 308 4.53 37.11 -4.68
C LEU A 308 5.62 38.01 -4.08
N ASN A 309 6.08 38.99 -4.86
CA ASN A 309 6.93 40.08 -4.34
C ASN A 309 6.06 41.02 -3.50
N THR A 310 6.05 40.81 -2.18
CA THR A 310 5.45 41.77 -1.25
C THR A 310 6.43 42.92 -1.03
N TYR A 311 6.24 44.04 -1.72
CA TYR A 311 6.82 45.32 -1.30
C TYR A 311 6.09 45.78 -0.03
N LEU A 312 6.78 45.72 1.11
CA LEU A 312 6.32 46.41 2.32
C LEU A 312 6.58 47.90 2.16
N ALA A 313 5.60 48.62 1.63
CA ALA A 313 5.59 50.07 1.72
C ALA A 313 5.22 50.47 3.15
N SER A 314 6.24 50.79 3.94
CA SER A 314 6.08 51.59 5.16
C SER A 314 5.74 53.02 4.77
N SER A 315 4.52 53.48 5.05
CA SER A 315 4.22 54.90 5.18
C SER A 315 3.15 55.12 6.24
N ALA A 316 3.46 56.09 7.09
CA ALA A 316 2.66 56.58 8.19
C ALA A 316 1.31 57.18 7.74
N ASN A 317 0.42 57.27 8.73
CA ASN A 317 -0.91 57.88 8.76
C ASN A 317 -2.05 56.94 8.38
N GLY A 318 -2.85 56.64 9.40
CA GLY A 318 -3.93 55.66 9.35
C GLY A 318 -5.09 56.10 8.47
N VAL A 319 -5.56 55.16 7.65
CA VAL A 319 -6.96 54.85 7.41
C VAL A 319 -7.00 53.34 7.10
N ASP A 320 -7.84 52.61 7.84
CA ASP A 320 -8.20 51.22 7.54
C ASP A 320 -8.92 51.16 6.18
N GLU A 321 -8.20 50.85 5.10
CA GLU A 321 -8.82 50.43 3.83
C GLU A 321 -8.64 48.93 3.62
N LYS A 322 -9.73 48.20 3.84
CA LYS A 322 -9.93 46.83 3.37
C LYS A 322 -9.80 46.80 1.84
N ARG A 323 -8.60 46.54 1.33
CA ARG A 323 -8.44 46.08 -0.06
C ARG A 323 -8.78 44.60 -0.16
N ALA A 324 -10.02 44.33 -0.54
CA ALA A 324 -10.41 43.08 -1.16
C ALA A 324 -9.67 42.96 -2.50
N VAL A 325 -8.71 42.04 -2.58
CA VAL A 325 -8.18 41.60 -3.88
C VAL A 325 -9.06 40.44 -4.32
N ASN A 326 -9.90 40.69 -5.33
CA ASN A 326 -10.53 39.64 -6.12
C ASN A 326 -9.42 38.82 -6.76
N ALA A 327 -9.29 37.56 -6.35
CA ALA A 327 -8.47 36.58 -7.03
C ALA A 327 -9.33 35.85 -8.05
N ASP A 328 -9.64 36.52 -9.16
CA ASP A 328 -9.91 35.83 -10.41
C ASP A 328 -8.57 35.25 -10.89
N ASN A 329 -8.60 33.97 -11.25
CA ASN A 329 -7.47 33.11 -11.64
C ASN A 329 -6.71 32.44 -10.47
N GLY A 330 -7.00 31.15 -10.33
CA GLY A 330 -6.46 30.27 -9.31
C GLY A 330 -4.95 30.12 -9.39
N ALA A 331 -4.28 30.46 -8.28
CA ALA A 331 -2.95 29.98 -7.95
C ALA A 331 -2.75 30.12 -6.43
N PHE A 332 -2.61 28.99 -5.71
CA PHE A 332 -2.24 28.99 -4.30
C PHE A 332 -0.96 28.17 -4.09
N THR A 333 0.04 28.81 -3.46
CA THR A 333 1.42 28.34 -3.32
C THR A 333 1.70 27.56 -2.01
N ARG A 334 2.78 26.78 -2.07
CA ARG A 334 3.14 25.59 -1.26
C ARG A 334 3.66 25.84 0.16
N LYS A 335 3.60 27.06 0.72
CA LYS A 335 4.11 27.34 2.09
C LYS A 335 3.31 28.42 2.82
N ARG A 336 2.06 28.12 3.16
CA ARG A 336 1.36 28.64 4.35
C ARG A 336 0.19 27.70 4.64
N ALA A 337 0.10 27.26 5.88
CA ALA A 337 -0.86 26.28 6.35
C ALA A 337 -2.29 26.56 5.86
N PHE A 338 -2.92 25.56 5.24
CA PHE A 338 -4.37 25.49 5.13
C PHE A 338 -4.94 25.37 6.56
N LYS A 339 -5.35 26.49 7.15
CA LYS A 339 -6.42 26.50 8.15
C LYS A 339 -7.71 26.87 7.39
N PRO A 340 -8.71 25.98 7.31
CA PRO A 340 -9.95 26.34 6.64
C PRO A 340 -10.67 27.44 7.42
N LYS A 341 -10.94 28.58 6.78
CA LYS A 341 -12.01 29.48 7.24
C LYS A 341 -13.33 28.75 7.05
N LYS A 342 -14.14 28.68 8.11
CA LYS A 342 -15.53 28.21 8.08
C LYS A 342 -16.33 29.07 7.10
N GLY A 343 -16.48 28.62 5.86
CA GLY A 343 -17.30 29.23 4.82
C GLY A 343 -17.58 28.19 3.76
N GLY A 344 -18.75 27.57 3.83
CA GLY A 344 -19.08 26.35 3.10
C GLY A 344 -19.32 26.56 1.61
N PHE A 345 -18.69 25.71 0.80
CA PHE A 345 -19.26 25.24 -0.46
C PHE A 345 -19.59 23.75 -0.29
N ASN A 346 -20.88 23.45 -0.31
CA ASN A 346 -21.43 22.17 0.10
C ASN A 346 -21.61 21.25 -1.13
N PHE A 347 -20.53 20.62 -1.59
CA PHE A 347 -20.55 19.64 -2.69
C PHE A 347 -21.23 18.30 -2.32
N LYS A 348 -21.78 18.16 -1.11
CA LYS A 348 -22.30 16.90 -0.57
C LYS A 348 -23.58 16.38 -1.23
N LYS A 349 -24.29 17.17 -2.06
CA LYS A 349 -25.67 16.84 -2.47
C LYS A 349 -25.84 16.16 -3.83
N GLN A 350 -24.80 16.00 -4.65
CA GLN A 350 -24.99 15.63 -6.06
C GLN A 350 -24.35 14.31 -6.52
N ILE A 351 -23.67 13.57 -5.64
CA ILE A 351 -22.91 12.36 -6.05
C ILE A 351 -23.44 11.04 -5.43
N TYR A 352 -24.38 11.09 -4.48
CA TYR A 352 -24.82 9.88 -3.76
C TYR A 352 -26.31 9.60 -3.96
N PRO A 353 -26.73 8.50 -4.62
CA PRO A 353 -28.06 7.95 -4.40
C PRO A 353 -28.14 7.39 -2.98
N ARG A 354 -29.22 7.71 -2.27
CA ARG A 354 -29.56 7.13 -0.96
C ARG A 354 -29.67 5.61 -1.11
N ASN A 355 -28.79 4.87 -0.44
CA ASN A 355 -29.04 3.46 -0.15
C ASN A 355 -29.41 3.34 1.33
N ASP A 356 -30.70 3.54 1.60
CA ASP A 356 -31.39 2.92 2.73
C ASP A 356 -31.40 1.41 2.46
N THR A 357 -30.57 0.64 3.19
CA THR A 357 -30.70 -0.80 3.50
C THR A 357 -29.36 -1.33 4.04
N PHE A 358 -29.08 -1.02 5.31
CA PHE A 358 -28.17 -1.82 6.13
C PHE A 358 -29.02 -2.56 7.17
N PRO A 359 -28.81 -3.86 7.41
CA PRO A 359 -29.39 -4.52 8.58
C PRO A 359 -28.81 -3.86 9.84
N SER A 360 -29.72 -3.40 10.68
CA SER A 360 -29.52 -2.55 11.85
C SER A 360 -28.92 -3.30 13.05
N ASN A 361 -27.71 -3.88 12.93
CA ASN A 361 -27.06 -4.62 14.02
C ASN A 361 -25.58 -4.24 14.25
N PHE A 362 -25.22 -2.96 14.15
CA PHE A 362 -23.90 -2.49 14.62
C PHE A 362 -24.08 -1.19 15.41
N SER A 363 -24.56 -1.31 16.66
CA SER A 363 -24.56 -0.22 17.63
C SER A 363 -23.15 0.06 18.15
N HIS A 364 -22.88 1.34 18.42
CA HIS A 364 -21.59 1.94 18.71
C HIS A 364 -20.93 1.55 20.07
N SER A 365 -21.40 0.52 20.76
CA SER A 365 -20.95 0.18 22.12
C SER A 365 -19.98 -1.02 22.23
N ASP A 366 -19.84 -1.85 21.19
CA ASP A 366 -19.21 -3.18 21.37
C ASP A 366 -17.82 -3.31 20.71
N LYS A 367 -17.14 -2.19 20.45
CA LYS A 367 -15.98 -2.14 19.53
C LYS A 367 -14.66 -2.75 20.00
N LEU A 368 -14.51 -3.25 21.22
CA LEU A 368 -13.23 -3.84 21.68
C LEU A 368 -13.34 -5.05 22.61
N GLN A 369 -14.55 -5.58 22.87
CA GLN A 369 -14.71 -6.72 23.78
C GLN A 369 -14.84 -8.08 23.07
N ASN A 370 -14.91 -8.09 21.73
CA ASN A 370 -14.97 -9.31 20.93
C ASN A 370 -13.82 -9.42 19.89
N LEU A 371 -12.72 -8.69 20.11
CA LEU A 371 -11.41 -8.91 19.50
C LEU A 371 -10.49 -9.54 20.54
#